data_AF-A0A5T1TAX3-F1
#
_entry.id   AF-A0A5T1TAX3-F1
#
_cell.length_a   1.000
_cell.length_b   1.000
_cell.length_c   1.000
_cell.angle_alpha   90.00
_cell.angle_beta   90.00
_cell.angle_gamma   90.00
#
_symmetry.space_group_name_H-M   'P 1'
#
loop_
_entity.id
_entity.type
_entity.pdbx_description
1 polymer ?
#
loop_
_entity_poly.entity_id
_entity_poly.type
_entity_poly.pdbx_seq_one_letter_code
_entity_poly.pdbx_strand_id
1 'polypeptide(L)'
;EKYNYKIVFNPHPQIRPYLEGFDLPNYIITPSVEISMQKLFCESSLMITDYSSVAFEMAVLKKPVIYYQFDKNELFSRHIYTQGYFDYNKDGFGTVVLDIDNLLYELKMKLQNHSFKNNFLIPKANSLEKVTQVILSI
;
A
#
# COMPACT_ATOMS: atom_id res chain seq x y z
N GLU A 1 -10.36 3.04 13.61
CA GLU A 1 -10.88 2.52 14.90
C GLU A 1 -11.44 1.10 14.82
N LYS A 2 -12.34 0.77 13.89
CA LYS A 2 -12.98 -0.56 13.75
C LYS A 2 -12.07 -1.80 13.84
N TYR A 3 -10.84 -1.73 13.34
CA TYR A 3 -9.90 -2.85 13.31
C TYR A 3 -8.71 -2.68 14.29
N ASN A 4 -8.70 -1.61 15.09
CA ASN A 4 -7.58 -1.24 15.99
C ASN A 4 -6.21 -1.09 15.29
N TYR A 5 -6.20 -0.59 14.05
CA TYR A 5 -4.98 -0.24 13.32
C TYR A 5 -4.77 1.27 13.31
N LYS A 6 -3.48 1.65 13.28
CA LYS A 6 -3.02 3.01 13.00
C LYS A 6 -2.45 3.05 11.59
N ILE A 7 -2.64 4.16 10.89
CA ILE A 7 -2.11 4.35 9.54
C ILE A 7 -0.89 5.26 9.65
N VAL A 8 0.25 4.76 9.18
CA VAL A 8 1.50 5.52 9.11
C VAL A 8 1.75 5.88 7.65
N PHE A 9 1.76 7.17 7.35
CA PHE A 9 2.11 7.68 6.03
C PHE A 9 3.55 8.17 6.03
N ASN A 10 4.42 7.46 5.34
CA ASN A 10 5.85 7.75 5.29
C ASN A 10 6.29 7.96 3.83
N PRO A 11 6.07 9.16 3.27
CA PRO A 11 6.39 9.42 1.88
C PRO A 11 7.91 9.58 1.68
N HIS A 12 8.32 9.53 0.41
CA HIS A 12 9.70 9.78 0.02
C HIS A 12 10.21 11.12 0.60
N PRO A 13 11.49 11.24 1.01
CA PRO A 13 12.02 12.48 1.58
C PRO A 13 11.79 13.73 0.73
N GLN A 14 11.72 13.59 -0.59
CA GLN A 14 11.43 14.71 -1.51
C GLN A 14 9.98 15.22 -1.44
N ILE A 15 9.03 14.38 -1.01
CA ILE A 15 7.61 14.76 -0.85
C ILE A 15 7.37 15.37 0.54
N ARG A 16 8.19 15.01 1.54
CA ARG A 16 8.00 15.46 2.93
C ARG A 16 7.88 16.97 3.12
N PRO A 17 8.68 17.84 2.46
CA PRO A 17 8.55 19.29 2.61
C PRO A 17 7.18 19.82 2.20
N TYR A 18 6.46 19.08 1.35
CA TYR A 18 5.15 19.49 0.87
C TYR A 18 4.01 19.01 1.75
N LEU A 19 4.27 18.18 2.78
CA LEU A 19 3.24 17.58 3.64
C LEU A 19 2.35 18.62 4.33
N GLU A 20 2.88 19.80 4.66
CA GLU A 20 2.09 20.89 5.25
C GLU A 20 0.96 21.38 4.34
N GLY A 21 1.10 21.18 3.02
CA GLY A 21 0.06 21.52 2.03
C GLY A 21 -0.97 20.41 1.81
N PHE A 22 -0.84 19.26 2.46
CA PHE A 22 -1.80 18.15 2.33
C PHE A 22 -2.86 18.28 3.42
N ASP A 23 -4.13 18.15 3.04
CA ASP A 23 -5.24 18.00 3.98
C ASP A 23 -5.29 16.55 4.50
N LEU A 24 -4.32 16.19 5.35
CA LEU A 24 -4.23 14.84 5.91
C LEU A 24 -5.22 14.70 7.08
N PRO A 25 -6.07 13.65 7.08
CA PRO A 25 -6.93 13.38 8.21
C PRO A 25 -6.13 13.12 9.50
N ASN A 26 -6.67 13.54 10.64
CA ASN A 26 -6.02 13.44 11.96
C ASN A 26 -5.63 12.01 12.38
N TYR A 27 -6.21 10.98 11.76
CA TYR A 27 -5.89 9.57 12.04
C TYR A 27 -4.64 9.07 11.28
N ILE A 28 -4.09 9.86 10.36
CA ILE A 28 -2.84 9.57 9.64
C ILE A 28 -1.66 10.04 10.48
N ILE A 29 -0.73 9.14 10.77
CA ILE A 29 0.50 9.44 11.49
C ILE A 29 1.61 9.66 10.48
N THR A 30 2.21 10.85 10.48
CA THR A 30 3.43 11.16 9.73
C THR A 30 4.63 11.03 10.67
N PRO A 31 5.49 9.99 10.54
CA PRO A 31 6.59 9.78 11.47
C PRO A 31 7.65 10.88 11.31
N SER A 32 8.34 11.20 12.41
CA SER A 32 9.51 12.07 12.39
C SER A 32 10.59 11.51 11.46
N VAL A 33 11.36 12.40 10.83
CA VAL A 33 12.52 12.04 9.99
C VAL A 33 13.62 11.30 10.76
N GLU A 34 13.62 11.40 12.09
CA GLU A 34 14.58 10.72 12.97
C GLU A 34 14.21 9.25 13.20
N ILE A 35 12.96 8.84 12.93
CA ILE A 35 12.55 7.46 13.09
C ILE A 35 13.17 6.62 11.97
N SER A 36 13.87 5.56 12.34
CA SER A 36 14.47 4.66 11.35
C SER A 36 13.41 3.88 10.58
N MET A 37 13.66 3.69 9.28
CA MET A 37 12.81 2.88 8.41
C MET A 37 12.66 1.44 8.95
N GLN A 38 13.74 0.88 9.49
CA GLN A 38 13.75 -0.47 10.07
C GLN A 38 12.77 -0.59 11.22
N LYS A 39 12.70 0.41 12.10
CA LYS A 39 11.71 0.43 13.19
C LYS A 39 10.28 0.44 12.65
N LEU A 40 10.01 1.29 11.64
CA LEU A 40 8.71 1.33 10.98
C LEU A 40 8.32 -0.03 10.39
N PHE A 41 9.24 -0.72 9.71
CA PHE A 41 8.98 -2.05 9.17
C PHE A 41 8.74 -3.09 10.27
N CYS A 42 9.52 -3.06 11.35
CA CYS A 42 9.37 -3.97 12.50
C CYS A 42 8.04 -3.77 13.25
N GLU A 43 7.54 -2.54 13.35
CA GLU A 43 6.27 -2.24 14.05
C GLU A 43 5.03 -2.38 13.15
N SER A 44 5.20 -2.23 11.82
CA SER A 44 4.09 -2.35 10.87
C SER A 44 3.58 -3.79 10.77
N SER A 45 2.29 -3.99 10.59
CA SER A 45 1.71 -5.33 10.34
C SER A 45 1.45 -5.60 8.86
N LEU A 46 1.37 -4.56 8.04
CA LEU A 46 1.07 -4.60 6.61
C LEU A 46 1.67 -3.35 5.96
N MET A 47 2.10 -3.47 4.70
CA MET A 47 2.57 -2.34 3.89
C MET A 47 1.73 -2.20 2.62
N ILE A 48 1.43 -0.95 2.27
CA ILE A 48 0.98 -0.55 0.94
C ILE A 48 2.13 0.24 0.31
N THR A 49 2.56 -0.15 -0.88
CA THR A 49 3.63 0.53 -1.61
C THR A 49 3.37 0.42 -3.11
N ASP A 50 4.06 1.20 -3.94
CA ASP A 50 3.93 1.23 -5.39
C ASP A 50 4.98 0.35 -6.11
N TYR A 51 6.16 0.92 -6.37
CA TYR A 51 7.30 0.34 -7.09
C TYR A 51 8.58 0.35 -6.25
N SER A 52 8.43 0.54 -4.93
CA SER A 52 9.57 0.67 -4.03
C SER A 52 10.16 -0.68 -3.61
N SER A 53 11.50 -0.74 -3.56
CA SER A 53 12.25 -1.89 -3.07
C SER A 53 12.11 -2.13 -1.56
N VAL A 54 11.48 -1.21 -0.82
CA VAL A 54 11.18 -1.42 0.61
C VAL A 54 10.25 -2.62 0.85
N ALA A 55 9.54 -3.09 -0.18
CA ALA A 55 8.75 -4.32 -0.11
C ALA A 55 9.59 -5.57 0.23
N PHE A 56 10.88 -5.58 -0.12
CA PHE A 56 11.80 -6.68 0.23
C PHE A 56 12.01 -6.80 1.75
N GLU A 57 12.02 -5.68 2.47
CA GLU A 57 12.15 -5.66 3.93
C GLU A 57 10.93 -6.34 4.58
N MET A 58 9.73 -6.05 4.08
CA MET A 58 8.52 -6.73 4.55
C MET A 58 8.52 -8.22 4.23
N ALA A 59 9.07 -8.61 3.08
CA ALA A 59 9.22 -10.01 2.72
C ALA A 59 10.14 -10.76 3.69
N VAL A 60 11.29 -10.17 4.05
CA VAL A 60 12.21 -10.72 5.06
C VAL A 60 11.51 -10.88 6.41
N LEU A 61 10.71 -9.88 6.81
CA LEU A 61 9.92 -9.91 8.05
C LEU A 61 8.67 -10.80 7.97
N LYS A 62 8.40 -11.42 6.81
CA LYS A 62 7.21 -12.23 6.52
C LYS A 62 5.90 -11.49 6.75
N LYS A 63 5.87 -10.20 6.38
CA LYS A 63 4.72 -9.31 6.53
C LYS A 63 4.07 -9.06 5.17
N PRO A 64 2.73 -8.97 5.13
CA PRO A 64 2.00 -8.78 3.88
C PRO A 64 2.30 -7.42 3.25
N VAL A 65 2.40 -7.44 1.92
CA VAL A 65 2.49 -6.25 1.06
C VAL A 65 1.28 -6.21 0.13
N ILE A 66 0.79 -5.00 -0.14
CA ILE A 66 -0.10 -4.71 -1.28
C ILE A 66 0.63 -3.71 -2.17
N TYR A 67 0.78 -4.05 -3.45
CA TYR A 67 1.32 -3.13 -4.44
C TYR A 67 0.19 -2.32 -5.06
N TYR A 68 0.13 -1.01 -4.78
CA TYR A 68 -0.84 -0.11 -5.39
C TYR A 68 -0.19 0.66 -6.54
N GLN A 69 -0.46 0.22 -7.77
CA GLN A 69 0.23 0.64 -8.99
C GLN A 69 -0.77 1.31 -9.95
N PHE A 70 -1.39 2.40 -9.50
CA PHE A 70 -2.49 3.08 -10.20
C PHE A 70 -2.09 3.69 -11.55
N ASP A 71 -0.83 4.06 -11.70
CA ASP A 71 -0.22 4.71 -12.86
C ASP A 71 0.57 3.73 -13.74
N LYS A 72 0.45 2.41 -13.50
CA LYS A 72 1.19 1.37 -14.24
C LYS A 72 1.15 1.56 -15.76
N ASN A 73 -0.05 1.78 -16.30
CA ASN A 73 -0.20 1.96 -17.74
C ASN A 73 0.54 3.19 -18.25
N GLU A 74 0.55 4.30 -17.50
CA GLU A 74 1.23 5.53 -17.87
C GLU A 74 2.76 5.39 -17.80
N LEU A 75 3.26 4.76 -16.73
CA LEU A 75 4.69 4.51 -16.50
C LEU A 75 5.34 3.70 -17.63
N PHE A 76 4.69 2.61 -18.04
CA PHE A 76 5.22 1.72 -19.09
C PHE A 76 4.95 2.23 -20.51
N SER A 77 3.86 2.96 -20.73
CA SER A 77 3.53 3.48 -22.08
C SER A 77 4.41 4.66 -22.49
N ARG A 78 4.89 5.45 -21.54
CA ARG A 78 5.70 6.65 -21.82
C ARG A 78 7.21 6.38 -21.88
N HIS A 79 7.64 5.11 -21.84
CA HIS A 79 9.05 4.71 -21.72
C HIS A 79 9.80 5.35 -20.53
N ILE A 80 9.06 5.86 -19.53
CA ILE A 80 9.65 6.44 -18.31
C ILE A 80 10.28 5.33 -17.47
N TYR A 81 9.74 4.11 -17.59
CA TYR A 81 10.24 2.92 -16.92
C TYR A 81 10.30 1.73 -17.88
N THR A 82 11.48 1.12 -18.00
CA THR A 82 11.66 -0.15 -18.70
C THR A 82 11.50 -1.28 -17.70
N GLN A 83 10.62 -2.23 -17.97
CA GLN A 83 10.45 -3.41 -17.11
C GLN A 83 11.80 -4.14 -17.03
N GLY A 84 12.39 -4.13 -15.84
CA GLY A 84 13.59 -4.92 -15.53
C GLY A 84 13.24 -6.41 -15.35
N TYR A 85 14.15 -7.16 -14.73
CA TYR A 85 13.96 -8.59 -14.50
C TYR A 85 12.85 -8.94 -13.49
N PHE A 86 12.43 -7.98 -12.65
CA PHE A 86 11.46 -8.20 -11.58
C PHE A 86 10.05 -7.85 -12.03
N ASP A 87 9.17 -8.85 -12.08
CA ASP A 87 7.74 -8.67 -12.36
C ASP A 87 6.94 -8.76 -11.06
N TYR A 88 6.30 -7.67 -10.64
CA TYR A 88 5.54 -7.61 -9.39
C TYR A 88 4.39 -8.64 -9.29
N ASN A 89 3.79 -9.05 -10.41
CA ASN A 89 2.74 -10.08 -10.39
C ASN A 89 3.31 -11.48 -10.19
N LYS A 90 4.55 -11.72 -10.64
CA LYS A 90 5.18 -13.04 -10.65
C LYS A 90 6.16 -13.22 -9.48
N ASP A 91 6.99 -12.23 -9.24
CA ASP A 91 8.12 -12.22 -8.31
C ASP A 91 7.83 -11.39 -7.05
N GLY A 92 6.74 -10.61 -7.05
CA GLY A 92 6.35 -9.73 -5.95
C GLY A 92 5.90 -10.48 -4.68
N PHE A 93 5.99 -9.78 -3.55
CA PHE A 93 5.67 -10.33 -2.23
C PHE A 93 4.22 -10.13 -1.79
N GLY A 94 3.35 -9.75 -2.73
CA GLY A 94 2.01 -9.26 -2.45
C GLY A 94 1.16 -9.09 -3.69
N THR A 95 -0.14 -8.89 -3.48
CA THR A 95 -1.09 -8.65 -4.57
C THR A 95 -0.81 -7.28 -5.20
N VAL A 96 -0.88 -7.23 -6.53
CA VAL A 96 -0.85 -5.98 -7.31
C VAL A 96 -2.28 -5.54 -7.60
N VAL A 97 -2.60 -4.31 -7.21
CA VAL A 97 -3.89 -3.65 -7.49
C VAL A 97 -3.65 -2.34 -8.23
N LEU A 98 -4.53 -2.04 -9.19
CA LEU A 98 -4.41 -0.87 -10.06
C LEU A 98 -5.42 0.23 -9.72
N ASP A 99 -6.36 -0.05 -8.83
CA ASP A 99 -7.43 0.88 -8.44
C ASP A 99 -7.73 0.78 -6.95
N ILE A 100 -8.37 1.85 -6.46
CA ILE A 100 -8.68 2.03 -5.05
C ILE A 100 -9.68 1.00 -4.53
N ASP A 101 -10.62 0.53 -5.36
CA ASP A 101 -11.64 -0.43 -4.95
C ASP A 101 -11.00 -1.77 -4.62
N ASN A 102 -10.11 -2.25 -5.51
CA ASN A 102 -9.34 -3.46 -5.28
C ASN A 102 -8.39 -3.30 -4.10
N LEU A 103 -7.77 -2.13 -3.90
CA LEU A 103 -6.95 -1.86 -2.72
C LEU A 103 -7.77 -1.98 -1.42
N LEU A 104 -8.94 -1.36 -1.35
CA LEU A 104 -9.81 -1.40 -0.18
C LEU A 104 -10.34 -2.82 0.07
N TYR A 105 -10.66 -3.57 -0.99
CA TYR A 105 -11.05 -4.96 -0.89
C TYR A 105 -9.93 -5.82 -0.28
N GLU A 106 -8.72 -5.74 -0.83
CA GLU A 106 -7.55 -6.47 -0.34
C GLU A 106 -7.21 -6.10 1.10
N LEU A 107 -7.26 -4.80 1.42
CA LEU A 107 -7.04 -4.31 2.77
C LEU A 107 -8.07 -4.91 3.74
N LYS A 108 -9.37 -4.88 3.39
CA LYS A 108 -10.43 -5.47 4.22
C LYS A 108 -10.20 -6.96 4.45
N MET A 109 -9.85 -7.72 3.40
CA MET A 109 -9.55 -9.15 3.51
C MET A 109 -8.36 -9.41 4.44
N LYS A 110 -7.30 -8.61 4.35
CA LYS A 110 -6.12 -8.76 5.20
C LYS A 110 -6.38 -8.33 6.64
N LEU A 111 -7.18 -7.28 6.88
CA LEU A 111 -7.51 -6.79 8.21
C LEU A 111 -8.48 -7.71 8.98
N GLN A 112 -9.39 -8.39 8.28
CA GLN A 112 -10.33 -9.35 8.90
C GLN A 112 -9.65 -10.65 9.34
N ASN A 113 -8.58 -11.04 8.65
CA ASN A 113 -7.74 -12.17 9.02
C ASN A 113 -6.73 -11.72 10.09
N HIS A 114 -7.16 -11.65 11.36
CA HIS A 114 -6.32 -11.31 12.52
C HIS A 114 -5.00 -12.11 12.63
N SER A 115 -4.91 -13.24 11.92
CA SER A 115 -3.67 -13.95 11.64
C SER A 115 -3.35 -13.75 10.16
N PHE A 116 -2.33 -12.93 9.85
CA PHE A 116 -1.78 -12.82 8.50
C PHE A 116 -1.08 -14.14 8.13
N LYS A 117 -1.86 -15.19 7.86
CA LYS A 117 -1.37 -16.39 7.19
C LYS A 117 -1.23 -16.03 5.72
N ASN A 118 0.01 -16.05 5.23
CA ASN A 118 0.33 -15.91 3.82
C ASN A 118 -0.35 -17.04 3.03
N ASN A 119 -1.56 -16.79 2.55
CA ASN A 119 -2.20 -17.60 1.54
C ASN A 119 -2.25 -16.76 0.26
N PHE A 120 -1.33 -17.05 -0.65
CA PHE A 120 -1.31 -16.53 -2.02
C PHE A 120 -2.47 -17.14 -2.82
N LEU A 121 -3.58 -16.43 -3.07
CA LEU A 121 -4.56 -16.75 -4.12
C LEU A 121 -5.41 -15.52 -4.54
N ILE A 122 -5.72 -15.41 -5.85
CA ILE A 122 -6.41 -14.34 -6.64
C ILE A 122 -7.94 -14.65 -6.77
N PRO A 123 -8.92 -13.69 -6.79
CA PRO A 123 -9.59 -13.21 -8.04
C PRO A 123 -10.33 -11.82 -8.06
N LYS A 124 -10.80 -11.46 -9.28
CA LYS A 124 -11.39 -10.21 -9.89
C LYS A 124 -12.81 -9.74 -9.43
N ALA A 125 -13.11 -8.42 -9.57
CA ALA A 125 -14.10 -7.79 -10.50
C ALA A 125 -14.98 -6.59 -9.98
N ASN A 126 -14.95 -5.49 -10.75
CA ASN A 126 -15.96 -4.48 -11.20
C ASN A 126 -16.81 -3.53 -10.28
N SER A 127 -16.51 -2.22 -10.48
CA SER A 127 -17.33 -1.05 -10.91
C SER A 127 -18.26 -0.24 -9.97
N LEU A 128 -17.77 0.98 -9.66
CA LEU A 128 -18.29 2.33 -9.99
C LEU A 128 -19.46 2.99 -9.23
N GLU A 129 -20.24 2.30 -8.39
CA GLU A 129 -21.28 3.00 -7.60
C GLU A 129 -20.83 3.45 -6.18
N LYS A 130 -19.60 3.12 -5.77
CA LYS A 130 -19.20 3.16 -4.36
C LYS A 130 -18.48 4.42 -3.88
N VAL A 131 -18.00 5.28 -4.79
CA VAL A 131 -17.26 6.50 -4.43
C VAL A 131 -18.11 7.42 -3.54
N THR A 132 -19.42 7.48 -3.78
CA THR A 132 -20.35 8.28 -2.98
C THR A 132 -20.66 7.65 -1.61
N GLN A 133 -20.61 6.31 -1.49
CA GLN A 133 -20.86 5.63 -0.21
C GLN A 133 -19.63 5.54 0.70
N VAL A 134 -18.40 5.55 0.16
CA VAL A 134 -17.18 5.50 0.99
C VAL A 134 -17.02 6.80 1.79
N ILE A 135 -17.36 7.94 1.21
CA ILE A 135 -17.35 9.24 1.90
C ILE A 135 -18.43 9.32 2.99
N LEU A 136 -19.56 8.62 2.82
CA LEU A 136 -20.66 8.61 3.79
C LEU A 136 -20.53 7.53 4.89
N SER A 137 -19.56 6.61 4.79
CA SER A 137 -19.42 5.47 5.70
C SER A 137 -18.10 5.38 6.48
N ILE A 138 -17.24 6.39 6.32
CA ILE A 138 -16.14 6.72 7.24
C ILE A 138 -16.65 7.78 8.20
#